data_AF-A0A9N7VPT2-F1
#
_entry.id   AF-A0A9N7VPT2-F1
#
_cell.length_a   1.000
_cell.length_b   1.000
_cell.length_c   1.000
_cell.angle_alpha   90.00
_cell.angle_beta   90.00
_cell.angle_gamma   90.00
#
_symmetry.space_group_name_H-M   'P 1'
#
loop_
_entity.id
_entity.type
_entity.pdbx_description
1 polymer ?
#
loop_
_entity_poly.entity_id
_entity_poly.type
_entity_poly.pdbx_seq_one_letter_code
_entity_poly.pdbx_strand_id
1 'polypeptide(L)'
;MHWLAIPSEKLQRAGKVLRNAILSRAPHMIRDRKYHLKTYRQCCVGTELVDWLVLQSACVLTRSHAVGMWQALLEEGVLNHVDQELGFQDKYLFYRFLDDDEEDTPLPSEDERRESEEELPETILFVAQIGPDALLRMILKKSPGQRTGDDLEIIYDELLHIKALGHLSNTVKRELASVVIFESHAKAGTVLFNQGEEGTSWYIIQKGSVNVVIYGKGVVCTLHEGDDFGKLALVTDSPRAASIVLREDNCHFLRVDKEDFNRILRDVEANTVRLKEHEQAVLVLEKSPRASTMGSIKYTVISGMPEKILEHFLETMRMDIHHNDPDPAVDDFVLMQCVFMANSQLCPLLLAQYPFCLHALLLLLPRMSAVPFAALLVEALKQQFAIQH
;
A
#
# COMPACT_ATOMS: atom_id res chain seq x y z
N MET A 1 -4.47 -1.26 30.38
CA MET A 1 -5.42 -0.22 30.83
C MET A 1 -6.44 -0.05 29.73
N HIS A 2 -7.71 -0.36 30.03
CA HIS A 2 -8.83 -0.25 29.08
C HIS A 2 -9.08 1.22 28.74
N TRP A 3 -8.91 1.57 27.47
CA TRP A 3 -9.44 2.79 26.89
C TRP A 3 -10.71 2.40 26.13
N LEU A 4 -11.85 2.35 26.80
CA LEU A 4 -13.11 2.50 26.09
C LEU A 4 -13.30 4.00 25.90
N ALA A 5 -12.82 4.51 24.77
CA ALA A 5 -13.25 5.82 24.31
C ALA A 5 -14.78 5.77 24.24
N ILE A 6 -15.45 6.80 24.76
CA ILE A 6 -16.89 6.93 24.57
C ILE A 6 -17.10 7.04 23.05
N PRO A 7 -17.83 6.11 22.41
CA PRO A 7 -17.96 6.14 20.97
C PRO A 7 -18.53 7.48 20.54
N SER A 8 -18.01 8.05 19.45
CA SER A 8 -18.57 9.27 18.87
C SER A 8 -20.08 9.14 18.68
N GLU A 9 -20.86 10.19 18.99
CA GLU A 9 -22.32 10.19 18.84
C GLU A 9 -22.77 9.75 17.43
N LYS A 10 -21.99 10.12 16.41
CA LYS A 10 -22.22 9.70 15.01
C LYS A 10 -22.06 8.19 14.82
N LEU A 11 -21.04 7.60 15.43
CA LEU A 11 -20.79 6.15 15.35
C LEU A 11 -21.80 5.35 16.16
N GLN A 12 -22.24 5.87 17.31
CA GLN A 12 -23.35 5.28 18.07
C GLN A 12 -24.63 5.25 17.22
N ARG A 13 -24.99 6.38 16.58
CA ARG A 13 -26.14 6.43 15.66
C ARG A 13 -25.98 5.46 14.50
N ALA A 14 -24.80 5.40 13.89
CA ALA A 14 -24.51 4.46 12.80
C ALA A 14 -24.72 3.00 13.23
N GLY A 15 -24.24 2.62 14.42
CA GLY A 15 -24.49 1.31 15.02
C GLY A 15 -25.96 1.00 15.18
N LYS A 16 -26.73 1.94 15.73
CA LYS A 16 -28.18 1.79 15.93
C LYS A 16 -28.92 1.60 14.59
N VAL A 17 -28.60 2.42 13.59
CA VAL A 17 -29.20 2.33 12.24
C VAL A 17 -28.91 0.97 11.60
N LEU A 18 -27.64 0.53 11.62
CA LEU A 18 -27.24 -0.75 11.06
C LEU A 18 -27.89 -1.93 11.78
N ARG A 19 -27.91 -1.91 13.12
CA ARG A 19 -28.58 -2.94 13.94
C ARG A 19 -30.06 -3.04 13.60
N ASN A 20 -30.76 -1.91 13.54
CA ASN A 20 -32.19 -1.87 13.24
C ASN A 20 -32.49 -2.36 11.82
N ALA A 21 -31.66 -1.99 10.84
CA ALA A 21 -31.77 -2.49 9.47
C ALA A 21 -31.57 -4.02 9.39
N ILE A 22 -30.61 -4.57 10.15
CA ILE A 22 -30.41 -6.03 10.25
C ILE A 22 -31.65 -6.69 10.87
N LEU A 23 -32.19 -6.17 11.97
CA LEU A 23 -33.38 -6.72 12.61
C LEU A 23 -34.63 -6.68 11.70
N SER A 24 -34.73 -5.67 10.82
CA SER A 24 -35.84 -5.54 9.86
C SER A 24 -35.69 -6.44 8.64
N ARG A 25 -34.48 -6.48 8.03
CA ARG A 25 -34.24 -7.16 6.75
C ARG A 25 -33.76 -8.61 6.90
N ALA A 26 -33.07 -8.93 8.00
CA ALA A 26 -32.43 -10.21 8.25
C ALA A 26 -32.42 -10.60 9.74
N PRO A 27 -33.60 -10.74 10.39
CA PRO A 27 -33.72 -10.94 11.84
C PRO A 27 -33.00 -12.18 12.38
N HIS A 28 -32.72 -13.17 11.53
CA HIS A 28 -32.02 -14.40 11.90
C HIS A 28 -30.52 -14.19 12.18
N MET A 29 -29.94 -13.04 11.82
CA MET A 29 -28.53 -12.75 12.03
C MET A 29 -28.19 -12.45 13.49
N ILE A 30 -29.07 -11.71 14.19
CA ILE A 30 -28.92 -11.39 15.62
C ILE A 30 -29.74 -12.40 16.43
N ARG A 31 -29.04 -13.33 17.08
CA ARG A 31 -29.69 -14.39 17.88
C ARG A 31 -28.72 -15.05 18.84
N ASP A 32 -29.27 -15.86 19.73
CA ASP A 32 -28.48 -16.71 20.61
C ASP A 32 -27.77 -17.81 19.80
N ARG A 33 -26.48 -18.01 20.09
CA ARG A 33 -25.63 -19.02 19.45
C ARG A 33 -24.95 -19.87 20.52
N LYS A 34 -24.88 -21.18 20.31
CA LYS A 34 -24.22 -22.13 21.21
C LYS A 34 -22.90 -22.57 20.60
N TYR A 35 -21.81 -22.47 21.36
CA TYR A 35 -20.49 -22.91 20.96
C TYR A 35 -19.71 -23.43 22.17
N HIS A 36 -19.12 -24.62 22.06
CA HIS A 36 -18.46 -25.33 23.17
C HIS A 36 -19.23 -25.27 24.50
N LEU A 37 -20.53 -25.57 24.47
CA LEU A 37 -21.44 -25.58 25.64
C LEU A 37 -21.70 -24.20 26.28
N LYS A 38 -21.09 -23.12 25.79
CA LYS A 38 -21.40 -21.74 26.17
C LYS A 38 -22.48 -21.18 25.23
N THR A 39 -23.43 -20.44 25.79
CA THR A 39 -24.43 -19.70 25.01
C THR A 39 -24.00 -18.24 24.93
N TYR A 40 -23.86 -17.73 23.72
CA TYR A 40 -23.59 -16.34 23.40
C TYR A 40 -24.91 -15.71 22.98
N ARG A 41 -25.43 -14.80 23.81
CA ARG A 41 -26.73 -14.16 23.59
C ARG A 41 -26.64 -13.05 22.54
N GLN A 42 -27.71 -12.92 21.75
CA GLN A 42 -27.96 -11.82 20.79
C GLN A 42 -26.71 -11.41 19.99
N CYS A 43 -26.07 -12.38 19.33
CA CYS A 43 -24.82 -12.14 18.61
C CYS A 43 -24.93 -12.47 17.12
N CYS A 44 -24.13 -11.75 16.35
CA CYS A 44 -23.93 -11.89 14.91
C CYS A 44 -22.67 -12.72 14.64
N VAL A 45 -22.53 -13.22 13.41
CA VAL A 45 -21.30 -13.86 12.93
C VAL A 45 -20.56 -12.93 11.97
N GLY A 46 -19.23 -12.85 12.08
CA GLY A 46 -18.38 -11.99 11.23
C GLY A 46 -18.63 -12.15 9.73
N THR A 47 -18.64 -13.39 9.22
CA THR A 47 -18.94 -13.66 7.80
C THR A 47 -20.35 -13.22 7.40
N GLU A 48 -21.35 -13.43 8.26
CA GLU A 48 -22.74 -13.04 7.98
C GLU A 48 -22.89 -11.51 7.93
N LEU A 49 -22.18 -10.78 8.81
CA LEU A 49 -22.14 -9.31 8.80
C LEU A 49 -21.51 -8.75 7.53
N VAL A 50 -20.41 -9.37 7.06
CA VAL A 50 -19.76 -9.00 5.79
C VAL A 50 -20.70 -9.27 4.61
N ASP A 51 -21.31 -10.45 4.56
CA ASP A 51 -22.25 -10.84 3.50
C ASP A 51 -23.43 -9.86 3.43
N TRP A 52 -24.02 -9.54 4.58
CA TRP A 52 -25.14 -8.61 4.65
C TRP A 52 -24.77 -7.23 4.14
N LEU A 53 -23.64 -6.67 4.59
CA LEU A 53 -23.22 -5.31 4.24
C LEU A 53 -22.91 -5.17 2.73
N VAL A 54 -22.24 -6.16 2.14
CA VAL A 54 -21.97 -6.21 0.70
C VAL A 54 -23.26 -6.25 -0.12
N LEU A 55 -24.31 -6.91 0.39
CA LEU A 55 -25.62 -6.96 -0.27
C LEU A 55 -26.45 -5.67 -0.10
N GLN A 56 -26.13 -4.80 0.87
CA GLN A 56 -26.94 -3.61 1.13
C GLN A 56 -26.66 -2.46 0.16
N SER A 57 -25.43 -2.33 -0.35
CA SER A 57 -25.04 -1.19 -1.17
C SER A 57 -23.92 -1.52 -2.15
N ALA A 58 -24.04 -1.01 -3.38
CA ALA A 58 -23.00 -1.13 -4.40
C ALA A 58 -21.72 -0.33 -4.09
N CYS A 59 -21.73 0.57 -3.08
CA CYS A 59 -20.52 1.28 -2.67
C CYS A 59 -19.54 0.42 -1.85
N VAL A 60 -19.97 -0.77 -1.40
CA VAL A 60 -19.13 -1.75 -0.71
C VAL A 60 -18.49 -2.65 -1.76
N LEU A 61 -17.27 -2.28 -2.18
CA LEU A 61 -16.66 -2.85 -3.38
C LEU A 61 -16.13 -4.28 -3.18
N THR A 62 -15.66 -4.59 -1.97
CA THR A 62 -15.03 -5.87 -1.64
C THR A 62 -15.35 -6.31 -0.22
N ARG A 63 -15.15 -7.60 0.09
CA ARG A 63 -15.25 -8.13 1.47
C ARG A 63 -14.26 -7.45 2.41
N SER A 64 -13.05 -7.13 1.92
CA SER A 64 -12.03 -6.40 2.68
C SER A 64 -12.50 -4.99 3.05
N HIS A 65 -13.17 -4.29 2.12
CA HIS A 65 -13.78 -3.00 2.40
C HIS A 65 -14.86 -3.09 3.48
N ALA A 66 -15.71 -4.13 3.43
CA ALA A 66 -16.70 -4.41 4.48
C ALA A 66 -16.05 -4.72 5.84
N VAL A 67 -14.92 -5.46 5.87
CA VAL A 67 -14.13 -5.69 7.09
C VAL A 67 -13.67 -4.38 7.70
N GLY A 68 -13.16 -3.44 6.89
CA GLY A 68 -12.78 -2.11 7.36
C GLY A 68 -13.93 -1.31 7.95
N MET A 69 -15.10 -1.38 7.30
CA MET A 69 -16.33 -0.73 7.79
C MET A 69 -16.76 -1.27 9.15
N TRP A 70 -16.77 -2.59 9.33
CA TRP A 70 -17.08 -3.21 10.63
C TRP A 70 -15.99 -2.96 11.66
N GLN A 71 -14.72 -2.89 11.26
CA GLN A 71 -13.61 -2.54 12.13
C GLN A 71 -13.75 -1.13 12.71
N ALA A 72 -14.26 -0.16 11.93
CA ALA A 72 -14.49 1.20 12.40
C ALA A 72 -15.54 1.25 13.53
N LEU A 73 -16.58 0.41 13.47
CA LEU A 73 -17.56 0.28 14.56
C LEU A 73 -16.98 -0.47 15.76
N LEU A 74 -16.08 -1.42 15.51
CA LEU A 74 -15.45 -2.23 16.56
C LEU A 74 -14.44 -1.44 17.39
N GLU A 75 -13.58 -0.65 16.75
CA GLU A 75 -12.56 0.14 17.46
C GLU A 75 -13.17 1.21 18.40
N GLU A 76 -14.41 1.59 18.15
CA GLU A 76 -15.16 2.57 18.94
C GLU A 76 -16.13 1.91 19.94
N GLY A 77 -16.18 0.57 19.98
CA GLY A 77 -16.99 -0.17 20.94
C GLY A 77 -18.49 -0.20 20.65
N VAL A 78 -18.90 0.23 19.45
CA VAL A 78 -20.30 0.15 18.97
C VAL A 78 -20.66 -1.29 18.59
N LEU A 79 -19.69 -2.04 18.07
CA LEU A 79 -19.73 -3.48 17.85
C LEU A 79 -18.60 -4.12 18.66
N ASN A 80 -18.85 -5.20 19.39
CA ASN A 80 -17.84 -5.80 20.24
C ASN A 80 -17.67 -7.28 19.90
N HIS A 81 -16.43 -7.76 19.79
CA HIS A 81 -16.17 -9.20 19.78
C HIS A 81 -16.53 -9.79 21.15
N VAL A 82 -17.21 -10.93 21.17
CA VAL A 82 -17.70 -11.54 22.43
C VAL A 82 -16.59 -11.94 23.42
N ASP A 83 -15.38 -12.16 22.92
CA ASP A 83 -14.17 -12.46 23.71
C ASP A 83 -13.14 -11.31 23.68
N GLN A 84 -13.56 -10.07 23.33
CA GLN A 84 -12.75 -8.84 23.39
C GLN A 84 -11.52 -8.79 22.45
N GLU A 85 -11.61 -9.42 21.28
CA GLU A 85 -10.62 -9.21 20.21
C GLU A 85 -10.74 -7.79 19.63
N LEU A 86 -9.60 -7.15 19.35
CA LEU A 86 -9.54 -5.76 18.87
C LEU A 86 -9.66 -5.60 17.35
N GLY A 87 -9.64 -6.71 16.61
CA GLY A 87 -9.70 -6.74 15.15
C GLY A 87 -10.92 -7.52 14.67
N PHE A 88 -11.72 -6.90 13.82
CA PHE A 88 -12.82 -7.55 13.13
C PHE A 88 -12.27 -8.52 12.07
N GLN A 89 -12.83 -9.72 12.05
CA GLN A 89 -12.44 -10.77 11.12
C GLN A 89 -13.66 -11.31 10.39
N ASP A 90 -13.53 -11.44 9.07
CA ASP A 90 -14.45 -12.16 8.17
C ASP A 90 -14.32 -13.69 8.39
N LYS A 91 -14.74 -14.13 9.58
CA LYS A 91 -14.66 -15.52 10.05
C LYS A 91 -15.90 -15.89 10.85
N TYR A 92 -16.00 -17.17 11.19
CA TYR A 92 -17.01 -17.68 12.11
C TYR A 92 -16.69 -17.29 13.58
N LEU A 93 -16.67 -15.98 13.84
CA LEU A 93 -16.48 -15.35 15.14
C LEU A 93 -17.72 -14.55 15.51
N PHE A 94 -18.00 -14.42 16.80
CA PHE A 94 -19.23 -13.78 17.27
C PHE A 94 -18.99 -12.32 17.68
N TYR A 95 -19.91 -11.46 17.26
CA TYR A 95 -19.91 -10.03 17.58
C TYR A 95 -21.27 -9.61 18.11
N ARG A 96 -21.31 -8.59 18.96
CA ARG A 96 -22.53 -8.07 19.57
C ARG A 96 -22.57 -6.55 19.46
N PHE A 97 -23.71 -5.99 19.06
CA PHE A 97 -23.92 -4.54 19.09
C PHE A 97 -24.04 -4.04 20.52
N LEU A 98 -23.61 -2.81 20.77
CA LEU A 98 -23.66 -2.20 22.10
C LEU A 98 -25.06 -2.24 22.72
N ASP A 99 -26.11 -1.97 21.93
CA ASP A 99 -27.50 -2.03 22.39
C ASP A 99 -27.92 -3.41 22.88
N ASP A 100 -27.34 -4.50 22.34
CA ASP A 100 -27.70 -5.89 22.68
C ASP A 100 -26.93 -6.44 23.90
N ASP A 101 -26.11 -5.61 24.56
CA ASP A 101 -25.36 -6.02 25.75
C ASP A 101 -26.24 -6.08 27.01
N GLU A 102 -27.38 -5.37 27.01
CA GLU A 102 -28.40 -5.45 28.06
C GLU A 102 -29.36 -6.64 27.84
N GLU A 103 -29.80 -7.30 28.93
CA GLU A 103 -30.62 -8.52 28.81
C GLU A 103 -32.04 -8.28 28.25
N ASP A 104 -32.55 -7.06 28.37
CA ASP A 104 -33.92 -6.65 28.05
C ASP A 104 -33.99 -5.57 26.96
N THR A 105 -33.09 -5.60 25.98
CA THR A 105 -33.09 -4.62 24.88
C THR A 105 -34.38 -4.71 24.08
N PRO A 106 -35.18 -3.62 24.01
CA PRO A 106 -36.42 -3.64 23.25
C PRO A 106 -36.13 -3.77 21.75
N LEU A 107 -37.04 -4.46 21.05
CA LEU A 107 -37.08 -4.42 19.60
C LEU A 107 -37.38 -2.98 19.15
N PRO A 108 -36.79 -2.52 18.02
CA PRO A 108 -37.05 -1.18 17.51
C PRO A 108 -38.54 -1.01 17.18
N SER A 109 -39.10 0.14 17.54
CA SER A 109 -40.45 0.53 17.17
C SER A 109 -40.59 0.67 15.64
N GLU A 110 -41.83 0.64 15.12
CA GLU A 110 -42.07 0.81 13.68
C GLU A 110 -41.56 2.17 13.16
N ASP A 111 -41.63 3.23 13.99
CA ASP A 111 -41.07 4.53 13.65
C ASP A 111 -39.53 4.49 13.60
N GLU A 112 -38.87 3.88 14.59
CA GLU A 112 -37.41 3.71 14.58
C GLU A 112 -36.92 2.84 13.40
N ARG A 113 -37.70 1.82 13.01
CA ARG A 113 -37.43 1.01 11.82
C ARG A 113 -37.50 1.85 10.55
N ARG A 114 -38.54 2.66 10.38
CA ARG A 114 -38.69 3.56 9.24
C ARG A 114 -37.55 4.58 9.17
N GLU A 115 -37.23 5.23 10.29
CA GLU A 115 -36.12 6.18 10.38
C GLU A 115 -34.77 5.52 10.01
N SER A 116 -34.50 4.33 10.54
CA SER A 116 -33.25 3.61 10.26
C SER A 116 -33.15 3.20 8.78
N GLU A 117 -34.27 2.82 8.16
CA GLU A 117 -34.33 2.45 6.75
C GLU A 117 -34.04 3.67 5.84
N GLU A 118 -34.52 4.85 6.21
CA GLU A 118 -34.27 6.12 5.51
C GLU A 118 -32.81 6.59 5.68
N GLU A 119 -32.22 6.44 6.87
CA GLU A 119 -30.84 6.84 7.19
C GLU A 119 -29.77 5.83 6.73
N LEU A 120 -30.16 4.60 6.39
CA LEU A 120 -29.23 3.51 6.09
C LEU A 120 -28.25 3.84 4.94
N PRO A 121 -28.66 4.42 3.79
CA PRO A 121 -27.72 4.71 2.71
C PRO A 121 -26.63 5.72 3.10
N GLU A 122 -27.00 6.78 3.84
CA GLU A 122 -26.05 7.78 4.32
C GLU A 122 -25.12 7.21 5.39
N THR A 123 -25.66 6.36 6.27
CA THR A 123 -24.88 5.63 7.29
C THR A 123 -23.83 4.72 6.65
N ILE A 124 -24.23 3.93 5.64
CA ILE A 124 -23.30 3.06 4.90
C ILE A 124 -22.21 3.90 4.23
N LEU A 125 -22.57 5.02 3.60
CA LEU A 125 -21.60 5.91 2.95
C LEU A 125 -20.60 6.50 3.96
N PHE A 126 -21.08 6.95 5.12
CA PHE A 126 -20.24 7.45 6.21
C PHE A 126 -19.25 6.39 6.70
N VAL A 127 -19.74 5.18 7.01
CA VAL A 127 -18.87 4.09 7.49
C VAL A 127 -17.88 3.65 6.38
N ALA A 128 -18.29 3.67 5.11
CA ALA A 128 -17.42 3.36 3.98
C ALA A 128 -16.26 4.35 3.81
N GLN A 129 -16.42 5.60 4.25
CA GLN A 129 -15.35 6.63 4.22
C GLN A 129 -14.31 6.44 5.32
N ILE A 130 -14.73 6.01 6.52
CA ILE A 130 -13.82 5.81 7.66
C ILE A 130 -13.22 4.38 7.70
N GLY A 131 -13.85 3.42 7.03
CA GLY A 131 -13.46 2.01 7.02
C GLY A 131 -12.02 1.73 6.54
N PRO A 132 -11.51 2.36 5.46
CA PRO A 132 -10.14 2.14 4.99
C PRO A 132 -9.07 2.46 6.05
N ASP A 133 -9.24 3.58 6.76
CA ASP A 133 -8.31 4.02 7.80
C ASP A 133 -8.37 3.11 9.05
N ALA A 134 -9.57 2.65 9.43
CA ALA A 134 -9.75 1.65 10.49
C ALA A 134 -9.11 0.30 10.13
N LEU A 135 -9.29 -0.15 8.87
CA LEU A 135 -8.68 -1.36 8.33
C LEU A 135 -7.16 -1.27 8.37
N LEU A 136 -6.59 -0.18 7.86
CA LEU A 136 -5.16 0.06 7.85
C LEU A 136 -4.59 0.02 9.28
N ARG A 137 -5.20 0.71 10.24
CA ARG A 137 -4.78 0.66 11.65
C ARG A 137 -4.81 -0.75 12.21
N MET A 138 -5.87 -1.51 11.94
CA MET A 138 -5.98 -2.89 12.41
C MET A 138 -4.86 -3.76 11.83
N ILE A 139 -4.54 -3.60 10.56
CA ILE A 139 -3.46 -4.33 9.89
C ILE A 139 -2.10 -3.92 10.46
N LEU A 140 -1.84 -2.62 10.65
CA LEU A 140 -0.56 -2.13 11.15
C LEU A 140 -0.29 -2.52 12.61
N LYS A 141 -1.32 -2.85 13.40
CA LYS A 141 -1.19 -3.45 14.74
C LYS A 141 -0.67 -4.89 14.70
N LYS A 142 -0.73 -5.58 13.56
CA LYS A 142 -0.07 -6.89 13.37
C LYS A 142 1.44 -6.69 13.35
N SER A 143 2.18 -7.65 13.91
CA SER A 143 3.63 -7.64 13.75
C SER A 143 4.02 -7.80 12.27
N PRO A 144 5.12 -7.19 11.80
CA PRO A 144 5.61 -7.32 10.42
C PRO A 144 5.53 -8.74 9.83
N GLY A 145 5.98 -9.75 10.58
CA GLY A 145 6.01 -11.15 10.13
C GLY A 145 4.65 -11.87 10.11
N GLN A 146 3.57 -11.24 10.57
CA GLN A 146 2.21 -11.82 10.61
C GLN A 146 1.29 -11.23 9.53
N ARG A 147 1.79 -10.33 8.68
CA ARG A 147 1.02 -9.69 7.61
C ARG A 147 0.87 -10.62 6.42
N THR A 148 -0.34 -10.74 5.89
CA THR A 148 -0.63 -11.47 4.65
C THR A 148 -0.24 -10.65 3.41
N GLY A 149 -0.24 -11.26 2.22
CA GLY A 149 -0.02 -10.50 0.97
C GLY A 149 -1.03 -9.35 0.80
N ASP A 150 -2.31 -9.61 1.10
CA ASP A 150 -3.36 -8.59 1.03
C ASP A 150 -3.14 -7.45 2.06
N ASP A 151 -2.68 -7.79 3.26
CA ASP A 151 -2.31 -6.78 4.28
C ASP A 151 -1.21 -5.85 3.75
N LEU A 152 -0.21 -6.42 3.07
CA LEU A 152 0.92 -5.66 2.53
C LEU A 152 0.50 -4.76 1.38
N GLU A 153 -0.40 -5.20 0.49
CA GLU A 153 -0.93 -4.35 -0.58
C GLU A 153 -1.74 -3.18 -0.01
N ILE A 154 -2.56 -3.39 1.02
CA ILE A 154 -3.31 -2.30 1.67
C ILE A 154 -2.37 -1.27 2.30
N ILE A 155 -1.33 -1.71 3.01
CA ILE A 155 -0.34 -0.78 3.57
C ILE A 155 0.38 -0.06 2.43
N TYR A 156 0.84 -0.78 1.40
CA TYR A 156 1.55 -0.21 0.26
C TYR A 156 0.73 0.87 -0.45
N ASP A 157 -0.55 0.62 -0.71
CA ASP A 157 -1.46 1.56 -1.33
C ASP A 157 -1.57 2.84 -0.49
N GLU A 158 -1.63 2.75 0.84
CA GLU A 158 -1.57 3.95 1.70
C GLU A 158 -0.23 4.68 1.57
N LEU A 159 0.89 3.96 1.61
CA LEU A 159 2.23 4.57 1.50
C LEU A 159 2.43 5.34 0.18
N LEU A 160 1.68 5.02 -0.88
CA LEU A 160 1.69 5.79 -2.12
C LEU A 160 1.11 7.20 -1.97
N HIS A 161 0.16 7.40 -1.06
CA HIS A 161 -0.53 8.67 -0.83
C HIS A 161 0.21 9.58 0.16
N ILE A 162 1.17 9.05 0.92
CA ILE A 162 1.97 9.83 1.88
C ILE A 162 3.00 10.68 1.15
N LYS A 163 2.83 12.00 1.22
CA LYS A 163 3.71 12.99 0.57
C LYS A 163 5.18 12.86 0.98
N ALA A 164 5.48 12.64 2.26
CA ALA A 164 6.85 12.41 2.73
C ALA A 164 7.55 11.24 2.01
N LEU A 165 6.80 10.24 1.54
CA LEU A 165 7.32 9.09 0.82
C LEU A 165 7.36 9.28 -0.69
N GLY A 166 6.90 10.42 -1.21
CA GLY A 166 6.80 10.67 -2.65
C GLY A 166 8.14 10.58 -3.39
N HIS A 167 9.26 10.81 -2.70
CA HIS A 167 10.61 10.72 -3.24
C HIS A 167 11.19 9.30 -3.26
N LEU A 168 10.50 8.32 -2.68
CA LEU A 168 10.95 6.92 -2.62
C LEU A 168 10.41 6.13 -3.80
N SER A 169 11.21 5.17 -4.29
CA SER A 169 10.78 4.25 -5.34
C SER A 169 9.65 3.33 -4.86
N ASN A 170 8.89 2.77 -5.80
CA ASN A 170 7.83 1.82 -5.47
C ASN A 170 8.39 0.56 -4.79
N THR A 171 9.59 0.09 -5.18
CA THR A 171 10.29 -1.02 -4.52
C THR A 171 10.54 -0.72 -3.05
N VAL A 172 11.05 0.48 -2.73
CA VAL A 172 11.27 0.91 -1.33
C VAL A 172 9.94 0.96 -0.58
N LYS A 173 8.87 1.50 -1.17
CA LYS A 173 7.56 1.55 -0.50
C LYS A 173 6.99 0.15 -0.23
N ARG A 174 7.18 -0.81 -1.15
CA ARG A 174 6.79 -2.22 -0.93
C ARG A 174 7.57 -2.86 0.21
N GLU A 175 8.88 -2.64 0.26
CA GLU A 175 9.71 -3.09 1.37
C GLU A 175 9.28 -2.44 2.69
N LEU A 176 8.99 -1.14 2.68
CA LEU A 176 8.50 -0.41 3.85
C LEU A 176 7.17 -0.97 4.38
N ALA A 177 6.24 -1.33 3.49
CA ALA A 177 4.97 -1.93 3.89
C ALA A 177 5.16 -3.22 4.72
N SER A 178 6.23 -3.97 4.45
CA SER A 178 6.56 -5.19 5.17
C SER A 178 7.10 -4.96 6.58
N VAL A 179 7.70 -3.80 6.86
CA VAL A 179 8.40 -3.53 8.14
C VAL A 179 7.80 -2.43 8.99
N VAL A 180 7.01 -1.53 8.40
CA VAL A 180 6.51 -0.33 9.09
C VAL A 180 5.72 -0.70 10.33
N ILE A 181 5.98 -0.01 11.44
CA ILE A 181 5.35 -0.24 12.75
C ILE A 181 4.40 0.92 13.04
N PHE A 182 3.19 0.63 13.50
CA PHE A 182 2.29 1.67 14.00
C PHE A 182 2.59 1.95 15.48
N GLU A 183 2.79 3.22 15.81
CA GLU A 183 3.03 3.70 17.15
C GLU A 183 2.07 4.84 17.47
N SER A 184 1.36 4.75 18.61
CA SER A 184 0.42 5.78 19.03
C SER A 184 0.71 6.27 20.44
N HIS A 185 0.41 7.55 20.68
CA HIS A 185 0.67 8.24 21.93
C HIS A 185 -0.54 9.09 22.30
N ALA A 186 -1.08 8.86 23.50
CA ALA A 186 -2.34 9.46 23.90
C ALA A 186 -2.23 10.94 24.31
N LYS A 187 -1.07 11.39 24.82
CA LYS A 187 -0.95 12.68 25.52
C LYS A 187 -0.01 13.66 24.83
N ALA A 188 -0.50 14.89 24.67
CA ALA A 188 0.30 16.06 24.34
C ALA A 188 1.44 16.26 25.36
N GLY A 189 2.55 16.82 24.90
CA GLY A 189 3.74 17.03 25.72
C GLY A 189 4.59 15.78 25.94
N THR A 190 4.17 14.60 25.48
CA THR A 190 5.00 13.40 25.48
C THR A 190 6.26 13.64 24.64
N VAL A 191 7.43 13.36 25.21
CA VAL A 191 8.70 13.44 24.50
C VAL A 191 8.95 12.11 23.81
N LEU A 192 9.03 12.13 22.48
CA LEU A 192 9.23 10.92 21.67
C LEU A 192 10.69 10.46 21.69
N PHE A 193 11.62 11.41 21.61
CA PHE A 193 13.05 11.23 21.86
C PHE A 193 13.72 12.58 22.15
N ASN A 194 14.90 12.54 22.77
CA ASN A 194 15.68 13.73 23.12
C ASN A 194 16.85 13.98 22.15
N GLN A 195 17.20 15.24 21.99
CA GLN A 195 18.45 15.65 21.37
C GLN A 195 19.64 14.99 22.09
N GLY A 196 20.59 14.46 21.32
CA GLY A 196 21.78 13.78 21.83
C GLY A 196 21.59 12.27 22.07
N GLU A 197 20.37 11.75 21.99
CA GLU A 197 20.13 10.30 22.04
C GLU A 197 20.57 9.61 20.74
N GLU A 198 20.77 8.30 20.80
CA GLU A 198 21.03 7.50 19.60
C GLU A 198 19.81 7.52 18.66
N GLY A 199 20.06 7.64 17.35
CA GLY A 199 19.01 7.52 16.36
C GLY A 199 18.64 6.07 16.09
N THR A 200 17.53 5.59 16.65
CA THR A 200 17.07 4.19 16.49
C THR A 200 15.97 4.00 15.45
N SER A 201 15.20 5.05 15.15
CA SER A 201 14.03 4.94 14.28
C SER A 201 13.76 6.20 13.43
N TRP A 202 13.08 6.02 12.32
CA TRP A 202 12.52 7.07 11.46
C TRP A 202 10.99 7.07 11.61
N TYR A 203 10.38 8.25 11.62
CA TYR A 203 8.96 8.43 11.90
C TYR A 203 8.27 9.24 10.81
N ILE A 204 7.03 8.89 10.51
CA ILE A 204 6.12 9.61 9.63
C ILE A 204 4.84 9.87 10.43
N ILE A 205 4.32 11.09 10.37
CA ILE A 205 3.13 11.49 11.12
C ILE A 205 1.88 11.08 10.34
N GLN A 206 1.12 10.12 10.87
CA GLN A 206 -0.16 9.73 10.31
C GLN A 206 -1.29 10.61 10.88
N LYS A 207 -1.24 10.91 12.18
CA LYS A 207 -2.23 11.76 12.85
C LYS A 207 -1.57 12.68 13.87
N GLY A 208 -2.01 13.93 13.89
CA GLY A 208 -1.61 14.94 14.85
C GLY A 208 -0.34 15.73 14.46
N SER A 209 0.34 16.30 15.45
CA SER A 209 1.45 17.22 15.23
C SER A 209 2.50 17.17 16.35
N VAL A 210 3.74 17.54 16.01
CA VAL A 210 4.87 17.54 16.95
C VAL A 210 5.70 18.82 16.81
N ASN A 211 6.32 19.22 17.91
CA ASN A 211 7.32 20.29 17.93
C ASN A 211 8.73 19.71 17.84
N VAL A 212 9.55 20.31 16.98
CA VAL A 212 10.99 20.06 16.91
C VAL A 212 11.70 21.05 17.82
N VAL A 213 12.40 20.56 18.83
CA VAL A 213 13.02 21.38 19.88
C VAL A 213 14.53 21.20 19.88
N ILE A 214 15.27 22.31 19.87
CA ILE A 214 16.74 22.30 19.93
C ILE A 214 17.19 23.07 21.16
N TYR A 215 18.10 22.47 21.94
CA TYR A 215 18.70 23.10 23.12
C TYR A 215 19.33 24.45 22.77
N GLY A 216 19.01 25.49 23.54
CA GLY A 216 19.45 26.86 23.30
C GLY A 216 18.68 27.62 22.20
N LYS A 217 17.82 26.96 21.41
CA LYS A 217 16.97 27.59 20.39
C LYS A 217 15.47 27.49 20.69
N GLY A 218 15.05 26.54 21.53
CA GLY A 218 13.64 26.27 21.79
C GLY A 218 12.98 25.52 20.63
N VAL A 219 11.69 25.79 20.40
CA VAL A 219 10.94 25.20 19.28
C VAL A 219 11.39 25.83 17.98
N VAL A 220 11.94 25.04 17.06
CA VAL A 220 12.47 25.53 15.77
C VAL A 220 11.48 25.37 14.62
N CYS A 221 10.62 24.36 14.67
CA CYS A 221 9.48 24.19 13.77
C CYS A 221 8.43 23.23 14.36
N THR A 222 7.26 23.18 13.73
CA THR A 222 6.18 22.23 14.01
C THR A 222 5.91 21.42 12.76
N LEU A 223 5.80 20.10 12.93
CA LEU A 223 5.49 19.13 11.88
C LEU A 223 4.07 18.60 12.07
N HIS A 224 3.39 18.28 10.98
CA HIS A 224 1.99 17.87 10.94
C HIS A 224 1.82 16.57 10.17
N GLU A 225 0.58 16.10 10.06
CA GLU A 225 0.20 14.93 9.27
C GLU A 225 0.82 14.95 7.85
N GLY A 226 1.43 13.84 7.47
CA GLY A 226 2.14 13.67 6.20
C GLY A 226 3.60 14.11 6.20
N ASP A 227 4.09 14.79 7.25
CA ASP A 227 5.51 15.08 7.45
C ASP A 227 6.27 13.88 8.06
N ASP A 228 7.59 13.87 7.92
CA ASP A 228 8.48 12.87 8.50
C ASP A 228 9.67 13.49 9.27
N PHE A 229 10.26 12.73 10.20
CA PHE A 229 11.40 13.19 10.98
C PHE A 229 12.26 12.04 11.52
N GLY A 230 13.49 12.37 11.91
CA GLY A 230 14.42 11.42 12.52
C GLY A 230 15.28 10.60 11.54
N LYS A 231 15.12 10.81 10.22
CA LYS A 231 15.91 10.11 9.18
C LYS A 231 17.42 10.38 9.27
N LEU A 232 17.82 11.62 9.59
CA LEU A 232 19.23 12.05 9.52
C LEU A 232 20.16 11.21 10.40
N ALA A 233 19.73 10.90 11.63
CA ALA A 233 20.52 10.13 12.59
C ALA A 233 20.75 8.68 12.13
N LEU A 234 19.84 8.13 11.33
CA LEU A 234 19.99 6.78 10.77
C LEU A 234 21.04 6.73 9.65
N VAL A 235 21.09 7.77 8.82
CA VAL A 235 22.00 7.86 7.67
C VAL A 235 23.42 8.19 8.10
N THR A 236 23.56 9.10 9.07
CA THR A 236 24.87 9.64 9.48
C THR A 236 25.49 8.93 10.67
N ASP A 237 24.75 8.01 11.30
CA ASP A 237 25.12 7.35 12.56
C ASP A 237 25.50 8.35 13.67
N SER A 238 24.87 9.53 13.64
CA SER A 238 25.09 10.62 14.58
C SER A 238 23.94 10.72 15.59
N PRO A 239 24.17 11.31 16.79
CA PRO A 239 23.12 11.55 17.76
C PRO A 239 21.98 12.43 17.22
N ARG A 240 20.78 12.32 17.80
CA ARG A 240 19.61 13.14 17.46
C ARG A 240 19.97 14.63 17.54
N ALA A 241 19.78 15.37 16.44
CA ALA A 241 20.07 16.79 16.37
C ALA A 241 19.02 17.68 17.08
N ALA A 242 17.86 17.14 17.40
CA ALA A 242 16.74 17.81 18.05
C ALA A 242 15.92 16.81 18.89
N SER A 243 15.17 17.30 19.87
CA SER A 243 14.11 16.55 20.56
C SER A 243 12.79 16.68 19.81
N ILE A 244 11.93 15.66 19.92
CA ILE A 244 10.57 15.67 19.37
C ILE A 244 9.58 15.57 20.50
N VAL A 245 8.64 16.51 20.55
CA VAL A 245 7.61 16.59 21.60
C VAL A 245 6.24 16.68 20.96
N LEU A 246 5.31 15.84 21.40
CA LEU A 246 3.94 15.85 20.89
C LEU A 246 3.25 17.16 21.22
N ARG A 247 2.56 17.73 20.23
CA ARG A 247 1.86 19.00 20.37
C ARG A 247 0.42 18.82 20.80
N GLU A 248 -0.19 17.69 20.47
CA GLU A 248 -1.59 17.36 20.77
C GLU A 248 -1.76 15.91 21.24
N ASP A 249 -2.97 15.61 21.72
CA ASP A 249 -3.35 14.28 22.18
C ASP A 249 -3.60 13.34 20.98
N ASN A 250 -3.47 12.03 21.22
CA ASN A 250 -3.77 10.97 20.25
C ASN A 250 -3.00 11.09 18.92
N CYS A 251 -1.69 11.32 18.98
CA CYS A 251 -0.83 11.29 17.80
C CYS A 251 -0.55 9.84 17.35
N HIS A 252 -0.55 9.63 16.04
CA HIS A 252 -0.25 8.35 15.40
C HIS A 252 0.95 8.50 14.46
N PHE A 253 1.87 7.54 14.53
CA PHE A 253 3.08 7.52 13.73
C PHE A 253 3.26 6.18 13.04
N LEU A 254 3.81 6.24 11.83
CA LEU A 254 4.46 5.10 11.19
C LEU A 254 5.94 5.16 11.52
N ARG A 255 6.49 4.09 12.08
CA ARG A 255 7.88 3.98 12.52
C ARG A 255 8.61 2.91 11.72
N VAL A 256 9.85 3.22 11.33
CA VAL A 256 10.77 2.27 10.71
C VAL A 256 12.04 2.24 11.55
N ASP A 257 12.40 1.07 12.05
CA ASP A 257 13.57 0.91 12.90
C ASP A 257 14.87 0.87 12.06
N LYS A 258 15.99 1.27 12.67
CA LYS A 258 17.29 1.44 12.00
C LYS A 258 17.75 0.19 11.26
N GLU A 259 17.53 -0.98 11.85
CA GLU A 259 17.91 -2.26 11.26
C GLU A 259 17.18 -2.51 9.95
N ASP A 260 15.85 -2.34 9.95
CA ASP A 260 15.00 -2.46 8.77
C ASP A 260 15.32 -1.37 7.74
N PHE A 261 15.47 -0.12 8.18
CA PHE A 261 15.86 0.99 7.29
C PHE A 261 17.15 0.68 6.54
N ASN A 262 18.18 0.23 7.25
CA ASN A 262 19.47 -0.13 6.65
C ASN A 262 19.37 -1.41 5.80
N ARG A 263 18.53 -2.37 6.18
CA ARG A 263 18.28 -3.58 5.38
C ARG A 263 17.68 -3.21 4.03
N ILE A 264 16.63 -2.39 4.03
CA ILE A 264 15.96 -1.95 2.80
C ILE A 264 16.95 -1.23 1.88
N LEU A 265 17.80 -0.34 2.41
CA LEU A 265 18.83 0.33 1.61
C LEU A 265 19.83 -0.65 1.00
N ARG A 266 20.28 -1.66 1.77
CA ARG A 266 21.17 -2.71 1.26
C ARG A 266 20.50 -3.58 0.21
N ASP A 267 19.23 -3.93 0.41
CA ASP A 267 18.49 -4.82 -0.50
C ASP A 267 18.21 -4.10 -1.83
N VAL A 268 17.85 -2.82 -1.79
CA VAL A 268 17.71 -1.99 -2.99
C VAL A 268 19.04 -1.90 -3.73
N GLU A 269 20.14 -1.68 -3.03
CA GLU A 269 21.48 -1.64 -3.65
C GLU A 269 21.91 -3.01 -4.21
N ALA A 270 21.63 -4.11 -3.51
CA ALA A 270 21.94 -5.46 -3.95
C ALA A 270 21.10 -5.91 -5.16
N ASN A 271 19.87 -5.38 -5.27
CA ASN A 271 18.99 -5.63 -6.40
C ASN A 271 19.23 -4.63 -7.55
N THR A 272 20.10 -3.64 -7.39
CA THR A 272 20.42 -2.64 -8.43
C THR A 272 21.78 -2.95 -9.07
N VAL A 273 21.80 -3.13 -10.39
CA VAL A 273 23.04 -3.24 -11.17
C VAL A 273 23.30 -1.90 -11.84
N ARG A 274 24.50 -1.34 -11.63
CA ARG A 274 24.93 -0.10 -12.30
C ARG A 274 26.12 -0.39 -13.20
N LEU A 275 25.91 -0.36 -14.52
CA LEU A 275 27.00 -0.37 -15.48
C LEU A 275 27.63 1.02 -15.50
N LYS A 276 28.96 1.06 -15.33
CA LYS A 276 29.72 2.31 -15.32
C LYS A 276 30.70 2.37 -16.49
N GLU A 277 30.76 3.53 -17.14
CA GLU A 277 31.84 3.89 -18.06
C GLU A 277 32.49 5.17 -17.55
N HIS A 278 33.82 5.20 -17.47
CA HIS A 278 34.56 6.34 -16.92
C HIS A 278 34.06 6.80 -15.53
N GLU A 279 33.80 5.85 -14.62
CA GLU A 279 33.24 6.07 -13.28
C GLU A 279 31.81 6.64 -13.22
N GLN A 280 31.17 6.89 -14.37
CA GLN A 280 29.79 7.36 -14.43
C GLN A 280 28.83 6.21 -14.71
N ALA A 281 27.72 6.14 -13.98
CA ALA A 281 26.69 5.15 -14.25
C ALA A 281 25.98 5.47 -15.58
N VAL A 282 26.14 4.58 -16.56
CA VAL A 282 25.57 4.72 -17.91
C VAL A 282 24.33 3.86 -18.14
N LEU A 283 24.11 2.85 -17.30
CA LEU A 283 22.87 2.05 -17.28
C LEU A 283 22.62 1.55 -15.86
N VAL A 284 21.39 1.69 -15.39
CA VAL A 284 20.92 1.23 -14.09
C VAL A 284 19.79 0.25 -14.33
N LEU A 285 19.97 -0.96 -13.83
CA LEU A 285 19.02 -2.06 -13.92
C LEU A 285 18.58 -2.46 -12.51
N GLU A 286 17.32 -2.84 -12.36
CA GLU A 286 16.79 -3.42 -11.13
C GLU A 286 16.42 -4.87 -11.39
N LYS A 287 16.79 -5.76 -10.48
CA LYS A 287 16.45 -7.17 -10.54
C LYS A 287 14.94 -7.34 -10.39
N SER A 288 14.29 -7.97 -11.36
CA SER A 288 12.87 -8.27 -11.28
C SER A 288 12.61 -9.33 -10.20
N PRO A 289 11.60 -9.14 -9.32
CA PRO A 289 11.23 -10.13 -8.33
C PRO A 289 10.54 -11.36 -8.93
N ARG A 290 10.04 -11.27 -10.17
CA ARG A 290 9.44 -12.41 -10.89
C ARG A 290 10.56 -13.24 -11.50
N ALA A 291 10.92 -14.34 -10.82
CA ALA A 291 11.74 -15.37 -11.42
C ALA A 291 11.03 -15.90 -12.69
N SER A 292 11.72 -15.91 -13.81
CA SER A 292 11.24 -16.65 -14.98
C SER A 292 11.14 -18.14 -14.61
N THR A 293 10.24 -18.86 -15.26
CA THR A 293 9.98 -20.30 -15.09
C THR A 293 11.23 -21.19 -15.24
N MET A 294 12.34 -20.62 -15.72
CA MET A 294 13.62 -21.28 -15.99
C MET A 294 14.79 -20.81 -15.10
N GLY A 295 14.54 -20.02 -14.05
CA GLY A 295 15.60 -19.58 -13.15
C GLY A 295 16.56 -18.53 -13.72
N SER A 296 16.24 -17.93 -14.88
CA SER A 296 16.97 -16.77 -15.37
C SER A 296 16.55 -15.54 -14.57
N ILE A 297 17.53 -14.80 -14.06
CA ILE A 297 17.29 -13.55 -13.36
C ILE A 297 16.97 -12.49 -14.42
N LYS A 298 15.72 -12.01 -14.44
CA LYS A 298 15.31 -10.91 -15.30
C LYS A 298 15.63 -9.57 -14.65
N TYR A 299 16.07 -8.60 -15.43
CA TYR A 299 16.32 -7.23 -14.98
C TYR A 299 15.41 -6.26 -15.74
N THR A 300 15.06 -5.17 -15.08
CA THR A 300 14.26 -4.08 -15.64
C THR A 300 15.13 -2.83 -15.72
N VAL A 301 15.08 -2.12 -16.85
CA VAL A 301 15.82 -0.87 -17.04
C VAL A 301 15.18 0.25 -16.21
N ILE A 302 15.95 0.86 -15.30
CA ILE A 302 15.51 1.99 -14.49
C ILE A 302 15.90 3.32 -15.15
N SER A 303 17.14 3.41 -15.64
CA SER A 303 17.65 4.58 -16.35
C SER A 303 18.92 4.21 -17.13
N GLY A 304 19.27 4.99 -18.15
CA GLY A 304 20.52 4.80 -18.87
C GLY A 304 20.67 5.76 -20.04
N MET A 305 21.87 5.76 -20.61
CA MET A 305 22.14 6.45 -21.87
C MET A 305 21.37 5.75 -23.00
N PRO A 306 20.79 6.49 -23.97
CA PRO A 306 19.99 5.92 -25.05
C PRO A 306 20.66 4.73 -25.74
N GLU A 307 21.96 4.85 -26.03
CA GLU A 307 22.77 3.82 -26.69
C GLU A 307 22.89 2.55 -25.82
N LYS A 308 23.08 2.70 -24.51
CA LYS A 308 23.19 1.58 -23.57
C LYS A 308 21.88 0.87 -23.31
N ILE A 309 20.77 1.61 -23.33
CA ILE A 309 19.43 1.02 -23.27
C ILE A 309 19.20 0.16 -24.52
N LEU A 310 19.53 0.68 -25.71
CA LEU A 310 19.41 -0.05 -26.97
C LEU A 310 20.29 -1.30 -27.01
N GLU A 311 21.56 -1.21 -26.60
CA GLU A 311 22.48 -2.34 -26.51
C GLU A 311 21.92 -3.45 -25.60
N HIS A 312 21.55 -3.10 -24.36
CA HIS A 312 20.98 -4.06 -23.40
C HIS A 312 19.70 -4.71 -23.91
N PHE A 313 18.83 -3.92 -24.54
CA PHE A 313 17.60 -4.40 -25.13
C PHE A 313 17.83 -5.42 -26.24
N LEU A 314 18.75 -5.12 -27.17
CA LEU A 314 19.08 -6.02 -28.28
C LEU A 314 19.74 -7.31 -27.78
N GLU A 315 20.61 -7.23 -26.76
CA GLU A 315 21.20 -8.40 -26.10
C GLU A 315 20.14 -9.29 -25.45
N THR A 316 19.17 -8.69 -24.74
CA THR A 316 18.08 -9.43 -24.09
C THR A 316 17.21 -10.15 -25.13
N MET A 317 16.87 -9.48 -26.24
CA MET A 317 16.13 -10.11 -27.35
C MET A 317 16.89 -11.28 -28.00
N ARG A 318 18.23 -11.27 -28.01
CA ARG A 318 19.02 -12.41 -28.52
C ARG A 318 18.93 -13.65 -27.64
N MET A 319 18.59 -13.49 -26.36
CA MET A 319 18.58 -14.59 -25.39
C MET A 319 17.20 -15.27 -25.30
N ASP A 320 16.12 -14.57 -25.66
CA ASP A 320 14.74 -15.04 -25.52
C ASP A 320 14.18 -15.79 -26.75
N ILE A 321 15.04 -16.34 -27.62
CA ILE A 321 14.69 -17.01 -28.90
C ILE A 321 13.72 -18.21 -28.73
N HIS A 322 13.54 -18.73 -27.51
CA HIS A 322 12.67 -19.87 -27.22
C HIS A 322 11.35 -19.52 -26.49
N HIS A 323 11.00 -18.24 -26.33
CA HIS A 323 9.73 -17.85 -25.71
C HIS A 323 8.78 -17.23 -26.73
N ASN A 324 7.63 -17.88 -26.88
CA ASN A 324 6.55 -17.48 -27.80
C ASN A 324 5.68 -16.34 -27.24
N ASP A 325 5.97 -15.87 -26.02
CA ASP A 325 5.29 -14.75 -25.39
C ASP A 325 6.03 -13.44 -25.70
N PRO A 326 5.34 -12.39 -26.18
CA PRO A 326 5.94 -11.08 -26.37
C PRO A 326 6.42 -10.53 -25.01
N ASP A 327 7.71 -10.20 -24.91
CA ASP A 327 8.23 -9.52 -23.73
C ASP A 327 7.65 -8.08 -23.68
N PRO A 328 6.87 -7.72 -22.65
CA PRO A 328 6.30 -6.36 -22.53
C PRO A 328 7.37 -5.25 -22.60
N ALA A 329 8.61 -5.55 -22.21
CA ALA A 329 9.71 -4.60 -22.29
C ALA A 329 10.04 -4.17 -23.74
N VAL A 330 9.74 -5.03 -24.73
CA VAL A 330 9.90 -4.74 -26.16
C VAL A 330 8.88 -3.71 -26.60
N ASP A 331 7.63 -3.88 -26.19
CA ASP A 331 6.55 -2.96 -26.52
C ASP A 331 6.80 -1.60 -25.84
N ASP A 332 7.22 -1.60 -24.57
CA ASP A 332 7.55 -0.37 -23.84
C ASP A 332 8.70 0.40 -24.52
N PHE A 333 9.78 -0.29 -24.91
CA PHE A 333 10.90 0.34 -25.61
C PHE A 333 10.45 0.93 -26.95
N VAL A 334 9.73 0.15 -27.76
CA VAL A 334 9.23 0.56 -29.08
C VAL A 334 8.30 1.76 -28.98
N LEU A 335 7.41 1.78 -28.00
CA LEU A 335 6.46 2.88 -27.79
C LEU A 335 7.18 4.16 -27.34
N MET A 336 8.19 4.02 -26.48
CA MET A 336 8.84 5.16 -25.84
C MET A 336 10.13 5.63 -26.52
N GLN A 337 10.70 4.87 -27.47
CA GLN A 337 12.00 5.17 -28.08
C GLN A 337 12.11 6.60 -28.61
N CYS A 338 11.04 7.13 -29.22
CA CYS A 338 11.07 8.45 -29.85
C CYS A 338 11.22 9.60 -28.84
N VAL A 339 10.96 9.35 -27.55
CA VAL A 339 11.11 10.33 -26.46
C VAL A 339 12.59 10.55 -26.13
N PHE A 340 13.43 9.51 -26.23
CA PHE A 340 14.82 9.56 -25.78
C PHE A 340 15.86 9.25 -26.88
N MET A 341 15.44 8.72 -28.03
CA MET A 341 16.29 8.44 -29.18
C MET A 341 15.51 8.67 -30.49
N ALA A 342 15.89 9.70 -31.25
CA ALA A 342 15.27 9.96 -32.54
C ALA A 342 15.64 8.88 -33.57
N ASN A 343 14.77 8.65 -34.57
CA ASN A 343 15.05 7.70 -35.66
C ASN A 343 16.36 7.99 -36.41
N SER A 344 16.76 9.26 -36.49
CA SER A 344 18.04 9.69 -37.09
C SER A 344 19.28 9.20 -36.32
N GLN A 345 19.14 8.87 -35.04
CA GLN A 345 20.19 8.31 -34.18
C GLN A 345 20.07 6.78 -34.07
N LEU A 346 18.83 6.28 -33.96
CA LEU A 346 18.53 4.85 -33.84
C LEU A 346 18.93 4.07 -35.09
N CYS A 347 18.56 4.55 -36.29
CA CYS A 347 18.80 3.82 -37.53
C CYS A 347 20.30 3.58 -37.80
N PRO A 348 21.20 4.58 -37.64
CA PRO A 348 22.65 4.35 -37.75
C PRO A 348 23.19 3.32 -36.75
N LEU A 349 22.72 3.33 -35.50
CA LEU A 349 23.17 2.38 -34.47
C LEU A 349 22.75 0.94 -34.80
N LEU A 350 21.51 0.76 -35.23
CA LEU A 350 21.01 -0.55 -35.69
C LEU A 350 21.74 -1.05 -36.94
N LEU A 351 22.04 -0.17 -37.89
CA LEU A 351 22.85 -0.50 -39.06
C LEU A 351 24.27 -0.93 -38.70
N ALA A 352 24.88 -0.30 -37.69
CA ALA A 352 26.20 -0.65 -37.22
C ALA A 352 26.22 -2.06 -36.59
N GLN A 353 25.17 -2.44 -35.86
CA GLN A 353 25.06 -3.76 -35.23
C GLN A 353 24.51 -4.86 -36.17
N TYR A 354 23.69 -4.51 -37.17
CA TYR A 354 23.06 -5.44 -38.13
C TYR A 354 23.18 -4.96 -39.59
N PRO A 355 24.40 -4.86 -40.13
CA PRO A 355 24.65 -4.24 -41.44
C PRO A 355 23.99 -4.97 -42.62
N PHE A 356 23.72 -6.27 -42.49
CA PHE A 356 23.18 -7.11 -43.58
C PHE A 356 21.65 -7.14 -43.66
N CYS A 357 20.92 -6.70 -42.62
CA CYS A 357 19.47 -6.96 -42.54
C CYS A 357 18.59 -5.73 -42.82
N LEU A 358 19.06 -4.53 -42.47
CA LEU A 358 18.25 -3.32 -42.58
C LEU A 358 18.31 -2.61 -43.95
N HIS A 359 19.18 -3.03 -44.88
CA HIS A 359 19.34 -2.34 -46.17
C HIS A 359 18.04 -2.32 -47.02
N ALA A 360 17.19 -3.35 -46.91
CA ALA A 360 15.92 -3.43 -47.63
C ALA A 360 14.75 -2.73 -46.89
N LEU A 361 14.69 -2.81 -45.56
CA LEU A 361 13.67 -2.12 -44.75
C LEU A 361 13.86 -0.60 -44.75
N LEU A 362 15.11 -0.14 -44.80
CA LEU A 362 15.45 1.27 -44.72
C LEU A 362 15.16 2.05 -46.01
N LEU A 363 15.02 1.39 -47.16
CA LEU A 363 14.59 2.04 -48.41
C LEU A 363 13.12 2.52 -48.37
N LEU A 364 12.34 2.08 -47.38
CA LEU A 364 10.95 2.49 -47.13
C LEU A 364 10.82 3.63 -46.09
N LEU A 365 11.94 4.02 -45.46
CA LEU A 365 12.04 4.97 -44.35
C LEU A 365 11.36 6.34 -44.48
N PRO A 366 11.39 7.04 -45.63
CA PRO A 366 11.01 8.47 -45.62
C PRO A 366 9.50 8.71 -45.44
N ARG A 367 8.67 7.66 -45.34
CA ARG A 367 7.21 7.74 -45.48
C ARG A 367 6.41 7.16 -44.33
N MET A 368 7.04 6.59 -43.30
CA MET A 368 6.33 5.88 -42.24
C MET A 368 6.32 6.66 -40.91
N SER A 369 5.19 6.64 -40.21
CA SER A 369 5.09 7.14 -38.84
C SER A 369 5.90 6.25 -37.87
N ALA A 370 6.24 6.77 -36.68
CA ALA A 370 7.15 6.11 -35.74
C ALA A 370 6.68 4.71 -35.26
N VAL A 371 5.36 4.54 -35.08
CA VAL A 371 4.75 3.30 -34.57
C VAL A 371 4.88 2.11 -35.55
N PRO A 372 4.51 2.23 -36.84
CA PRO A 372 4.69 1.13 -37.77
C PRO A 372 6.16 0.82 -38.07
N PHE A 373 7.08 1.79 -37.94
CA PHE A 373 8.52 1.54 -38.12
C PHE A 373 9.11 0.61 -37.05
N ALA A 374 8.76 0.87 -35.79
CA ALA A 374 9.30 0.11 -34.67
C ALA A 374 8.75 -1.33 -34.62
N ALA A 375 7.48 -1.53 -34.96
CA ALA A 375 6.89 -2.86 -35.12
C ALA A 375 7.55 -3.67 -36.27
N LEU A 376 7.82 -3.03 -37.41
CA LEU A 376 8.55 -3.63 -38.52
C LEU A 376 10.01 -3.97 -38.16
N LEU A 377 10.65 -3.14 -37.35
CA LEU A 377 12.00 -3.38 -36.86
C LEU A 377 12.06 -4.58 -35.91
N VAL A 378 11.12 -4.68 -34.95
CA VAL A 378 11.02 -5.83 -34.04
C VAL A 378 10.72 -7.11 -34.81
N GLU A 379 9.81 -7.06 -35.78
CA GLU A 379 9.50 -8.23 -36.62
C GLU A 379 10.70 -8.67 -37.47
N ALA A 380 11.46 -7.71 -38.04
CA ALA A 380 12.68 -7.99 -38.78
C ALA A 380 13.79 -8.58 -37.88
N LEU A 381 13.94 -8.09 -36.65
CA LEU A 381 14.87 -8.63 -35.67
C LEU A 381 14.47 -10.05 -35.22
N LYS A 382 13.17 -10.28 -34.93
CA LYS A 382 12.62 -11.61 -34.60
C LYS A 382 12.84 -12.63 -35.71
N GLN A 383 12.56 -12.27 -36.97
CA GLN A 383 12.78 -13.15 -38.12
C GLN A 383 14.24 -13.54 -38.29
N GLN A 384 15.20 -12.66 -38.00
CA GLN A 384 16.62 -12.98 -38.12
C GLN A 384 17.13 -13.92 -37.02
N PHE A 385 16.68 -13.73 -35.77
CA PHE A 385 17.03 -14.65 -34.69
C PHE A 385 16.49 -16.07 -34.92
N ALA A 386 15.34 -16.19 -35.61
CA ALA A 386 14.79 -17.47 -36.03
C ALA A 386 15.54 -18.14 -37.21
N ILE A 387 16.41 -17.41 -37.93
CA ILE A 387 17.17 -17.93 -39.09
C ILE A 387 18.62 -18.31 -38.71
N GLN A 388 19.16 -17.76 -37.62
CA GLN A 388 20.55 -18.04 -37.18
C GLN A 388 20.68 -19.26 -36.25
N HIS A 389 19.59 -19.93 -35.91
CA HIS A 389 19.50 -21.22 -35.21
C HIS A 389 18.55 -22.14 -35.95
#